data_AF-A0A9D6U935-F1
#
_entry.id   AF-A0A9D6U935-F1
#
_cell.length_a   1.000
_cell.length_b   1.000
_cell.length_c   1.000
_cell.angle_alpha   90.00
_cell.angle_beta   90.00
_cell.angle_gamma   90.00
#
_symmetry.space_group_name_H-M   'P 1'
#
loop_
_entity.id
_entity.type
_entity.pdbx_description
1 polymer ?
#
loop_
_entity_poly.entity_id
_entity_poly.type
_entity_poly.pdbx_seq_one_letter_code
_entity_poly.pdbx_strand_id
1 'polypeptide(L)'
;MDDFLIAYITQRLSEMGYKTFHFEPVRIFINASKAMVEAYNEYYYLISKTVPVGLVIASDTNIFNEAANFPDFTYYSIQEFSGLIEISQPAAPIDIQFMKVVPELFCQPTNTN
;
A
#
# COMPACT_ATOMS: atom_id res chain seq x y z
N MET A 1 -13.65 4.34 5.60
CA MET A 1 -12.29 4.72 5.19
C MET A 1 -11.99 6.05 5.87
N ASP A 2 -10.79 6.25 6.40
CA ASP A 2 -10.45 7.48 7.13
C ASP A 2 -10.33 8.65 6.13
N ASP A 3 -11.11 9.72 6.32
CA ASP A 3 -11.13 10.88 5.41
C ASP A 3 -9.72 11.52 5.29
N PHE A 4 -8.91 11.41 6.33
CA PHE A 4 -7.53 11.90 6.32
C PHE A 4 -6.64 11.10 5.35
N LEU A 5 -6.79 9.77 5.33
CA LEU A 5 -6.04 8.89 4.43
C LEU A 5 -6.37 9.21 2.96
N ILE A 6 -7.65 9.40 2.65
CA ILE A 6 -8.10 9.73 1.28
C ILE A 6 -7.51 11.06 0.84
N ALA A 7 -7.59 12.09 1.69
CA ALA A 7 -7.05 13.40 1.40
C ALA A 7 -5.53 13.35 1.17
N TYR A 8 -4.80 12.62 2.03
CA TYR A 8 -3.36 12.43 1.89
C TYR A 8 -2.99 11.76 0.56
N ILE A 9 -3.62 10.63 0.22
CA ILE A 9 -3.31 9.90 -1.02
C ILE A 9 -3.68 10.74 -2.25
N THR A 10 -4.83 11.43 -2.20
CA THR A 10 -5.28 12.32 -3.28
C THR A 10 -4.26 13.44 -3.55
N GLN A 11 -3.78 14.09 -2.49
CA GLN A 11 -2.74 15.11 -2.61
C GLN A 11 -1.45 14.53 -3.20
N ARG A 12 -0.99 13.38 -2.67
CA ARG A 12 0.23 12.71 -3.13
C ARG A 12 0.17 12.37 -4.62
N LEU A 13 -0.92 11.77 -5.08
CA LEU A 13 -1.09 11.41 -6.49
C LEU A 13 -1.21 12.64 -7.39
N SER A 14 -1.84 13.72 -6.92
CA SER A 14 -1.87 14.99 -7.62
C SER A 14 -0.47 15.60 -7.77
N GLU A 15 0.38 15.51 -6.73
CA GLU A 15 1.78 15.95 -6.77
C GLU A 15 2.62 15.12 -7.75
N MET A 16 2.28 13.84 -7.93
CA MET A 16 2.88 12.95 -8.93
C MET A 16 2.35 13.19 -10.36
N GLY A 17 1.31 14.03 -10.51
CA GLY A 17 0.74 14.42 -11.80
C GLY A 17 -0.44 13.57 -12.27
N TYR A 18 -0.94 12.64 -11.46
CA TYR A 18 -2.13 11.86 -11.79
C TYR A 18 -3.40 12.70 -11.61
N LYS A 19 -4.27 12.69 -12.62
CA LYS A 19 -5.56 13.42 -12.60
C LYS A 19 -6.75 12.54 -12.28
N THR A 20 -6.67 11.25 -12.61
CA THR A 20 -7.70 10.28 -12.35
C THR A 20 -7.08 9.01 -11.78
N PHE A 21 -7.73 8.48 -10.76
CA PHE A 21 -7.34 7.28 -10.03
C PHE A 21 -8.55 6.78 -9.26
N HIS A 22 -8.55 5.49 -8.91
CA HIS A 22 -9.58 4.91 -8.06
C HIS A 22 -8.98 4.10 -6.92
N PHE A 23 -9.76 4.01 -5.85
CA PHE A 23 -9.40 3.30 -4.63
C PHE A 23 -10.03 1.92 -4.60
N GLU A 24 -9.24 0.90 -4.24
CA GLU A 24 -9.68 -0.48 -4.10
C GLU A 24 -9.25 -1.03 -2.73
N PRO A 25 -10.18 -1.45 -1.86
CA PRO A 25 -9.79 -2.18 -0.66
C PRO A 25 -9.30 -3.58 -1.04
N VAL A 26 -8.07 -3.91 -0.66
CA VAL A 26 -7.46 -5.22 -0.93
C VAL A 26 -7.13 -5.92 0.38
N ARG A 27 -7.52 -7.19 0.48
CA ARG A 27 -7.14 -8.06 1.59
C ARG A 27 -6.25 -9.17 1.08
N ILE A 28 -5.06 -9.28 1.64
CA ILE A 28 -4.11 -10.34 1.35
C ILE A 28 -4.24 -11.37 2.45
N PHE A 29 -4.83 -12.51 2.11
CA PHE A 29 -4.93 -13.66 2.99
C PHE A 29 -4.15 -14.84 2.41
N ILE A 30 -3.02 -15.18 3.02
CA ILE A 30 -2.10 -16.20 2.51
C ILE A 30 -1.68 -17.12 3.65
N ASN A 31 -1.87 -18.43 3.46
CA ASN A 31 -1.46 -19.45 4.43
C ASN A 31 0.04 -19.81 4.29
N ALA A 32 0.89 -18.79 4.33
CA ALA A 32 2.34 -18.90 4.30
C ALA A 32 2.96 -17.78 5.15
N SER A 33 4.23 -17.93 5.52
CA SER A 33 4.99 -16.91 6.25
C SER A 33 5.54 -15.80 5.35
N LYS A 34 5.44 -15.96 4.03
CA LYS A 34 5.88 -15.00 3.03
C LYS A 34 4.89 -14.90 1.87
N ALA A 35 4.76 -13.71 1.32
CA ALA A 35 3.97 -13.41 0.14
C ALA A 35 4.65 -12.33 -0.70
N MET A 36 4.47 -12.41 -2.02
CA MET A 36 4.92 -11.38 -2.96
C MET A 36 3.72 -10.79 -3.68
N VAL A 37 3.72 -9.47 -3.87
CA VAL A 37 2.69 -8.73 -4.60
C VAL A 37 3.38 -7.83 -5.61
N GLU A 38 2.98 -7.94 -6.87
CA GLU A 38 3.48 -7.12 -7.96
C GLU A 38 2.61 -5.86 -8.10
N ALA A 39 3.14 -4.70 -7.69
CA ALA A 39 2.47 -3.41 -7.65
C ALA A 39 3.17 -2.36 -8.54
N TYR A 40 3.60 -2.75 -9.75
CA TYR A 40 4.48 -1.93 -10.61
C TYR A 40 3.94 -0.54 -10.99
N ASN A 41 2.61 -0.37 -11.05
CA ASN A 41 1.95 0.93 -11.27
C ASN A 41 0.80 1.14 -10.27
N GLU A 42 0.86 0.46 -9.14
CA GLU A 42 -0.19 0.47 -8.13
C GLU A 42 0.44 0.89 -6.79
N TYR A 43 -0.35 1.59 -5.98
CA TYR A 43 0.10 2.10 -4.69
C TYR A 43 -0.69 1.44 -3.58
N TYR A 44 -0.01 0.74 -2.69
CA TYR A 44 -0.60 0.04 -1.57
C TYR A 44 -0.35 0.84 -0.30
N TYR A 45 -1.41 1.17 0.42
CA TYR A 45 -1.34 1.84 1.71
C TYR A 45 -1.85 0.91 2.79
N LEU A 46 -1.05 0.65 3.82
CA LEU A 46 -1.44 -0.25 4.91
C LEU A 46 -2.57 0.40 5.73
N ILE A 47 -3.72 -0.28 5.85
CA ILE A 47 -4.88 0.21 6.61
C ILE A 47 -5.24 -0.69 7.80
N SER A 48 -4.46 -1.75 8.02
CA SER A 48 -4.67 -2.68 9.13
C SER A 48 -4.34 -2.02 10.45
N LYS A 49 -5.34 -1.89 11.34
CA LYS A 49 -5.16 -1.30 12.68
C LYS A 49 -4.28 -2.14 13.60
N THR A 50 -4.25 -3.44 13.35
CA THR A 50 -3.46 -4.42 14.09
C THR A 50 -2.65 -5.21 13.09
N VAL A 51 -1.34 -5.25 13.28
CA VAL A 51 -0.43 -6.08 12.50
C VAL A 51 0.16 -7.16 13.39
N PRO A 52 0.48 -8.35 12.86
CA PRO A 52 1.16 -9.39 13.61
C PRO A 52 2.57 -8.94 14.05
N VAL A 53 3.00 -9.42 15.22
CA VAL A 53 4.34 -9.13 15.75
C VAL A 53 5.40 -9.70 14.80
N GLY A 54 6.41 -8.87 14.49
CA GLY A 54 7.47 -9.24 13.55
C GLY A 54 7.03 -9.25 12.08
N LEU A 55 5.91 -8.60 11.74
CA LEU A 55 5.55 -8.32 10.36
C LEU A 55 6.60 -7.39 9.72
N VAL A 56 7.05 -7.76 8.53
CA VAL A 56 7.89 -6.94 7.67
C VAL A 56 7.20 -6.83 6.30
N ILE A 57 6.99 -5.61 5.84
CA ILE A 57 6.54 -5.32 4.48
C ILE A 57 7.66 -4.53 3.80
N ALA A 58 8.39 -5.17 2.90
CA ALA A 58 9.42 -4.54 2.10
C ALA A 58 8.87 -4.27 0.70
N SER A 59 9.18 -3.10 0.16
CA SER A 59 8.88 -2.75 -1.22
C SER A 59 10.01 -1.92 -1.80
N ASP A 60 9.95 -1.63 -3.10
CA ASP A 60 10.94 -0.78 -3.76
C ASP A 60 10.92 0.66 -3.23
N THR A 61 9.77 1.12 -2.72
CA THR A 61 9.57 2.49 -2.22
C THR A 61 9.84 2.63 -0.73
N ASN A 62 9.40 1.66 0.07
CA ASN A 62 9.46 1.75 1.52
C ASN A 62 9.56 0.39 2.20
N ILE A 63 10.11 0.36 3.41
CA ILE A 63 10.20 -0.83 4.25
C ILE A 63 9.53 -0.53 5.59
N PHE A 64 8.50 -1.31 5.88
CA PHE A 64 7.83 -1.36 7.15
C PHE A 64 8.37 -2.52 7.97
N ASN A 65 8.81 -2.23 9.19
CA ASN A 65 9.14 -3.22 10.21
C ASN A 65 8.26 -2.96 11.41
N GLU A 66 7.51 -3.97 11.86
CA GLU A 66 6.75 -3.88 13.11
C GLU A 66 7.71 -3.64 14.27
N ALA A 67 7.41 -2.60 15.05
CA ALA A 67 8.13 -2.24 16.27
C ALA A 67 7.17 -2.37 17.45
N ALA A 68 7.69 -2.76 18.62
CA ALA A 68 6.92 -3.13 19.82
C ALA A 68 5.83 -2.14 20.31
N ASN A 69 5.78 -0.92 19.77
CA ASN A 69 4.80 0.12 20.07
C ASN A 69 3.97 0.56 18.85
N PHE A 70 3.74 -0.33 17.86
CA PHE A 70 2.85 -0.07 16.73
C PHE A 70 1.42 0.43 17.08
N PRO A 71 0.80 0.11 18.25
CA PRO A 71 -0.53 0.61 18.56
C PRO A 71 -0.61 2.14 18.70
N ASP A 72 0.53 2.82 18.94
CA ASP A 72 0.61 4.27 19.08
C ASP A 72 0.73 4.91 17.69
N PHE A 73 -0.40 4.94 16.96
CA PHE A 73 -0.64 5.51 15.63
C PHE A 73 -0.37 7.04 15.55
N THR A 74 0.80 7.49 15.99
CA THR A 74 1.19 8.89 16.08
C THR A 74 1.99 9.26 14.84
N TYR A 75 1.32 9.80 13.81
CA TYR A 75 1.88 10.49 12.63
C TYR A 75 2.85 9.75 11.68
N TYR A 76 3.43 8.60 12.05
CA TYR A 76 4.30 7.76 11.21
C TYR A 76 3.54 6.73 10.34
N SER A 77 2.22 6.82 10.29
CA SER A 77 1.33 5.66 10.07
C SER A 77 0.87 5.40 8.64
N ILE A 78 0.99 6.35 7.72
CA ILE A 78 0.62 6.14 6.31
C ILE A 78 1.89 5.86 5.52
N GLN A 79 2.10 4.60 5.14
CA GLN A 79 3.21 4.17 4.32
C GLN A 79 2.72 3.70 2.95
N GLU A 80 3.42 4.15 1.92
CA GLU A 80 3.18 3.78 0.52
C GLU A 80 4.14 2.66 0.11
N PHE A 81 3.58 1.58 -0.41
CA PHE A 81 4.30 0.45 -0.99
C PHE A 81 3.96 0.33 -2.47
N SER A 82 4.97 0.26 -3.32
CA SER A 82 4.84 0.10 -4.78
C SER A 82 6.01 -0.68 -5.36
N GLY A 83 5.92 -1.12 -6.61
CA GLY A 83 6.92 -2.00 -7.23
C GLY A 83 6.74 -3.46 -6.78
N LEU A 84 7.81 -4.15 -6.41
CA LEU A 84 7.72 -5.50 -5.85
C LEU A 84 7.57 -5.44 -4.33
N ILE A 85 6.42 -5.87 -3.81
CA ILE A 85 6.14 -5.90 -2.37
C ILE A 85 6.35 -7.31 -1.83
N GLU A 86 7.29 -7.49 -0.90
CA GLU A 86 7.45 -8.70 -0.09
C GLU A 86 6.81 -8.48 1.28
N ILE A 87 5.86 -9.33 1.63
CA ILE A 87 5.24 -9.39 2.96
C ILE A 87 5.78 -10.63 3.65
N SER A 88 6.35 -10.48 4.84
CA SER A 88 6.87 -11.60 5.62
C SER A 88 6.53 -11.46 7.10
N GLN A 89 6.22 -12.57 7.75
CA GLN A 89 5.94 -12.61 9.18
C GLN A 89 6.32 -13.98 9.76
N PRO A 90 6.63 -14.09 11.06
CA PRO A 90 7.19 -15.31 11.65
C PRO A 90 6.21 -16.51 11.66
N ALA A 91 4.90 -16.28 11.66
CA ALA A 91 3.89 -17.34 11.71
C ALA A 91 2.78 -17.10 10.68
N ALA A 92 2.34 -18.15 9.96
CA ALA A 92 1.18 -18.10 9.09
C ALA A 92 -0.14 -18.12 9.92
N PRO A 93 -1.28 -17.65 9.38
CA PRO A 93 -1.46 -17.05 8.06
C PRO A 93 -1.21 -15.54 8.05
N ILE A 94 -0.75 -15.02 6.91
CA ILE A 94 -0.75 -13.58 6.61
C ILE A 94 -2.20 -13.17 6.37
N ASP A 95 -2.66 -12.16 7.09
CA ASP A 95 -3.98 -11.55 6.90
C ASP A 95 -3.86 -10.03 7.10
N ILE A 96 -3.72 -9.32 5.99
CA ILE A 96 -3.45 -7.88 6.00
C ILE A 96 -4.34 -7.17 4.99
N GLN A 97 -4.89 -6.04 5.41
CA GLN A 97 -5.69 -5.15 4.58
C GLN A 97 -4.89 -3.93 4.15
N PHE A 98 -5.00 -3.62 2.87
CA PHE A 98 -4.43 -2.46 2.20
C PHE A 98 -5.54 -1.66 1.51
N MET A 99 -5.33 -0.36 1.40
CA MET A 99 -5.97 0.46 0.41
C MET A 99 -5.06 0.51 -0.81
N LYS A 100 -5.47 -0.15 -1.89
CA LYS A 100 -4.80 -0.08 -3.18
C LYS A 100 -5.32 1.14 -3.94
N VAL A 101 -4.44 1.85 -4.62
CA VAL A 101 -4.78 2.94 -5.51
C VAL A 101 -4.18 2.68 -6.87
N VAL A 102 -5.06 2.73 -7.87
CA VAL A 102 -4.71 2.50 -9.27
C VAL A 102 -4.89 3.83 -9.99
N PRO A 103 -3.79 4.45 -10.43
CA PRO A 103 -3.89 5.57 -11.35
C PRO A 103 -4.43 5.10 -12.69
N GLU A 104 -5.35 5.87 -13.26
CA GLU A 104 -5.69 5.68 -14.66
C GLU A 104 -4.54 6.29 -15.48
N LEU A 105 -3.89 5.47 -16.29
CA LEU A 105 -2.86 5.96 -17.20
C LEU A 105 -3.48 7.04 -18.09
N PHE A 106 -2.79 8.17 -18.24
CA PHE A 106 -3.05 9.04 -19.38
C PHE A 106 -2.87 8.20 -20.64
N CYS A 107 -3.98 7.87 -21.32
CA CYS A 107 -3.89 7.64 -22.75
C CYS A 107 -3.29 8.92 -23.34
N GLN A 108 -2.02 8.82 -23.76
CA GLN A 108 -1.44 9.84 -24.63
C GLN A 108 -2.43 10.05 -25.78
N PRO A 109 -2.74 11.29 -26.19
CA PRO A 109 -3.49 11.47 -27.41
C PRO A 109 -2.70 10.74 -28.50
N THR A 110 -3.31 9.71 -29.09
CA THR A 110 -2.81 9.10 -30.31
C THR A 110 -2.81 10.24 -31.33
N ASN A 111 -1.65 10.85 -31.55
CA ASN A 111 -1.40 11.71 -32.69
C ASN A 111 -1.49 10.84 -33.94
N THR A 112 -2.70 10.58 -34.40
CA THR A 112 -2.95 10.18 -35.78
C THR A 112 -2.73 11.42 -36.63
N ASN A 113 -1.57 11.47 -37.27
CA ASN A 113 -1.30 12.30 -38.45
C ASN A 113 -2.28 11.96 -39.58
#